data_AF-A0A7S0TXN3-F1
#
_entry.id   AF-A0A7S0TXN3-F1
#
_cell.length_a   1.000
_cell.length_b   1.000
_cell.length_c   1.000
_cell.angle_alpha   90.00
_cell.angle_beta   90.00
_cell.angle_gamma   90.00
#
_symmetry.space_group_name_H-M   'P 1'
#
loop_
_entity.id
_entity.type
_entity.pdbx_description
1 polymer ?
#
loop_
_entity_poly.entity_id
_entity_poly.type
_entity_poly.pdbx_seq_one_letter_code
_entity_poly.pdbx_strand_id
1 'polypeptide(L)'
;MALTGSEPALLVRRGAIVVCLDPVNAIITHRAGFLLVPDGADRVLEPLLAKVREGSGDEDPGMPFEFFVLEALLVTLITSHMHDVRECTSEAKRVLQHIRKTISSR
;
A
#
# COMPACT_ATOMS: atom_id res chain seq x y z
N MET A 1 14.20 5.39 20.33
CA MET A 1 13.17 4.60 19.63
C MET A 1 12.06 5.56 19.22
N ALA A 2 12.18 6.18 18.05
CA ALA A 2 11.09 6.96 17.50
C ALA A 2 10.16 5.97 16.78
N LEU A 3 8.86 6.03 17.08
CA LEU A 3 7.82 5.49 16.20
C LEU A 3 7.80 6.40 14.97
N THR A 4 8.76 6.24 14.06
CA THR A 4 8.93 7.11 12.88
C THR A 4 7.95 6.71 11.79
N GLY A 5 6.65 6.79 12.06
CA GLY A 5 5.64 6.81 11.01
C GLY A 5 5.28 8.26 10.73
N SER A 6 5.53 8.76 9.53
CA SER A 6 4.91 10.02 9.09
C SER A 6 3.39 9.86 9.17
N GLU A 7 2.69 10.87 9.71
CA GLU A 7 1.24 10.86 9.75
C GLU A 7 0.67 10.69 8.33
N PRO A 8 -0.31 9.78 8.11
CA PRO A 8 -0.88 9.59 6.79
C PRO A 8 -1.54 10.88 6.32
N ALA A 9 -1.15 11.35 5.13
CA ALA A 9 -1.63 12.63 4.60
C ALA A 9 -1.96 12.53 3.12
N LEU A 10 -3.04 13.21 2.73
CA LEU A 10 -3.44 13.41 1.34
C LEU A 10 -3.67 14.90 1.13
N LEU A 11 -2.76 15.55 0.39
CA LEU A 11 -2.87 16.95 0.03
C LEU A 11 -3.22 17.07 -1.45
N VAL A 12 -4.37 17.66 -1.74
CA VAL A 12 -4.80 17.97 -3.11
C VAL A 12 -4.58 19.45 -3.37
N ARG A 13 -3.75 19.77 -4.37
CA ARG A 13 -3.53 21.15 -4.83
C ARG A 13 -3.65 21.23 -6.35
N ARG A 14 -3.79 22.45 -6.87
CA ARG A 14 -3.79 22.66 -8.32
C ARG A 14 -2.52 22.07 -8.95
N GLY A 15 -2.71 21.08 -9.83
CA GLY A 15 -1.65 20.43 -10.61
C GLY A 15 -0.91 19.30 -9.91
N ALA A 16 -1.20 18.98 -8.65
CA ALA A 16 -0.55 17.88 -7.94
C ALA A 16 -1.39 17.31 -6.79
N ILE A 17 -1.30 15.99 -6.61
CA ILE A 17 -1.77 15.24 -5.45
C ILE A 17 -0.53 14.75 -4.72
N VAL A 18 -0.38 15.11 -3.45
CA VAL A 18 0.72 14.64 -2.60
C VAL A 18 0.15 13.61 -1.62
N VAL A 19 0.76 12.44 -1.61
CA VAL A 19 0.35 11.28 -0.81
C VAL A 19 1.50 10.94 0.13
N CYS A 20 1.21 10.85 1.42
CA CYS A 20 2.13 10.29 2.41
C CYS A 20 1.40 9.11 3.06
N LEU A 21 1.71 7.88 2.66
CA LEU A 21 1.08 6.66 3.19
C LEU A 21 2.14 5.58 3.32
N ASP A 22 2.55 5.24 4.55
CA ASP A 22 3.57 4.21 4.79
C ASP A 22 3.26 2.90 4.03
N PRO A 23 4.19 2.34 3.22
CA PRO A 23 5.59 2.75 3.02
C PRO A 23 5.86 3.69 1.84
N VAL A 24 4.85 4.22 1.17
CA VAL A 24 5.00 5.02 -0.06
C VAL A 24 4.66 6.50 0.17
N ASN A 25 5.61 7.37 -0.14
CA ASN A 25 5.32 8.78 -0.35
C ASN A 25 5.28 9.06 -1.85
N ALA A 26 4.29 9.81 -2.34
CA ALA A 26 4.15 10.08 -3.77
C ALA A 26 3.72 11.52 -4.07
N ILE A 27 4.18 12.02 -5.21
CA ILE A 27 3.69 13.24 -5.84
C ILE A 27 3.13 12.84 -7.21
N ILE A 28 1.83 12.99 -7.38
CA ILE A 28 1.11 12.62 -8.59
C ILE A 28 0.69 13.89 -9.31
N THR A 29 1.00 13.97 -10.59
CA THR A 29 0.59 15.06 -11.49
C THR A 29 -0.15 14.45 -12.68
N HIS A 30 -0.80 15.29 -13.49
CA HIS A 30 -1.47 14.85 -14.72
C HIS A 30 -0.55 14.21 -15.78
N ARG A 31 0.78 14.26 -15.62
CA ARG A 31 1.75 13.70 -16.59
C ARG A 31 2.66 12.62 -16.02
N ALA A 32 2.84 12.61 -14.71
CA ALA A 32 3.81 11.75 -14.05
C ALA A 32 3.47 11.56 -12.57
N GLY A 33 3.78 10.37 -12.05
CA GLY A 33 3.85 10.08 -10.63
C GLY A 33 5.30 9.90 -10.20
N PHE A 34 5.70 10.59 -9.14
CA PHE A 34 6.99 10.43 -8.48
C PHE A 34 6.77 9.68 -7.17
N LEU A 35 7.38 8.51 -7.02
CA LEU A 35 7.21 7.67 -5.84
C LEU A 35 8.53 7.58 -5.10
N LEU A 36 8.48 7.83 -3.79
CA LEU A 36 9.56 7.66 -2.86
C LEU A 36 9.25 6.40 -2.04
N VAL A 37 9.99 5.34 -2.35
CA VAL A 37 9.88 4.04 -1.70
C VAL A 37 11.16 3.82 -0.89
N PRO A 38 11.07 3.59 0.43
CA PRO A 38 12.22 3.32 1.26
C PRO A 38 12.87 1.97 0.89
N ASP A 39 14.16 1.84 1.17
CA ASP A 39 14.92 0.62 0.90
C ASP A 39 14.22 -0.62 1.50
N GLY A 40 13.95 -1.63 0.67
CA GLY A 40 13.30 -2.88 1.06
C GLY A 40 11.78 -2.95 0.86
N ALA A 41 11.13 -1.88 0.38
CA ALA A 41 9.70 -1.90 0.03
C ALA A 41 9.41 -2.35 -1.42
N ASP A 42 10.30 -3.17 -2.00
CA ASP A 42 10.16 -3.75 -3.35
C ASP A 42 8.85 -4.53 -3.53
N ARG A 43 8.36 -5.15 -2.44
CA ARG A 43 7.09 -5.88 -2.37
C ARG A 43 5.87 -5.01 -2.71
N VAL A 44 5.97 -3.70 -2.52
CA VAL A 44 4.92 -2.72 -2.81
C VAL A 44 5.17 -2.06 -4.17
N LEU A 45 6.45 -1.86 -4.55
CA LEU A 45 6.80 -1.21 -5.80
C LEU A 45 6.47 -2.08 -7.04
N GLU A 46 6.75 -3.38 -7.02
CA GLU A 46 6.50 -4.25 -8.18
C GLU A 46 5.01 -4.34 -8.55
N PRO A 47 4.07 -4.61 -7.62
CA PRO A 47 2.65 -4.67 -7.96
C PRO A 47 2.11 -3.32 -8.43
N LEU A 48 2.63 -2.21 -7.86
CA LEU A 48 2.23 -0.86 -8.25
C LEU A 48 2.67 -0.55 -9.68
N LEU A 49 3.92 -0.85 -10.03
CA LEU A 49 4.42 -0.68 -11.39
C LEU A 49 3.67 -1.56 -12.39
N ALA A 50 3.31 -2.80 -12.01
CA ALA A 50 2.47 -3.67 -12.84
C ALA A 50 1.09 -3.05 -13.08
N LYS A 51 0.43 -2.58 -12.01
CA LYS A 51 -0.89 -1.91 -12.10
C LYS A 51 -0.85 -0.67 -12.98
N VAL A 52 0.15 0.18 -12.80
CA VAL A 52 0.28 1.42 -13.60
C VAL A 52 0.55 1.10 -15.07
N ARG A 53 1.31 0.03 -15.38
CA ARG A 53 1.53 -0.41 -16.77
C ARG A 53 0.25 -0.95 -17.40
N GLU A 54 -0.53 -1.75 -16.66
CA GLU A 54 -1.78 -2.36 -17.13
C GLU A 54 -2.78 -1.29 -17.61
N GLY A 55 -3.05 -0.26 -16.81
CA GLY A 55 -4.01 0.80 -17.19
C GLY A 55 -3.40 2.02 -17.89
N SER A 56 -2.12 1.97 -18.28
CA SER A 56 -1.53 2.94 -19.21
C SER A 56 -1.77 2.59 -20.69
N GLY A 57 -2.31 1.40 -20.97
CA GLY A 57 -2.95 1.11 -22.25
C GLY A 57 -4.29 1.83 -22.33
N ASP A 58 -4.70 2.24 -23.53
CA ASP A 58 -5.89 3.06 -23.88
C ASP A 58 -7.27 2.50 -23.44
N GLU A 59 -7.35 1.68 -22.38
CA GLU A 59 -8.51 0.84 -22.06
C GLU A 59 -9.58 1.53 -21.19
N ASP A 60 -9.28 2.66 -20.52
CA ASP A 60 -10.31 3.49 -19.88
C ASP A 60 -10.25 4.95 -20.38
N PRO A 61 -11.01 5.31 -21.45
CA PRO A 61 -11.04 6.67 -21.96
C PRO A 61 -11.67 7.70 -20.99
N GLY A 62 -12.16 7.26 -19.82
CA GLY A 62 -12.86 8.11 -18.85
C GLY A 62 -12.01 8.64 -17.69
N MET A 63 -10.95 7.95 -17.27
CA MET A 63 -10.20 8.30 -16.05
C MET A 63 -8.93 9.12 -16.33
N PRO A 64 -8.80 10.34 -15.77
CA PRO A 64 -7.55 11.09 -15.79
C PRO A 64 -6.38 10.32 -15.17
N PHE A 65 -5.18 10.45 -15.77
CA PHE A 65 -3.96 9.75 -15.36
C PHE A 65 -3.67 9.86 -13.86
N GLU A 66 -3.82 11.05 -13.27
CA GLU A 66 -3.55 11.27 -11.86
C GLU A 66 -4.46 10.46 -10.92
N PHE A 67 -5.70 10.18 -11.33
CA PHE A 67 -6.62 9.37 -10.55
C PHE A 67 -6.36 7.89 -10.72
N PHE A 68 -5.96 7.49 -11.93
CA PHE A 68 -5.52 6.12 -12.19
C PHE A 68 -4.28 5.75 -11.35
N VAL A 69 -3.27 6.63 -11.31
CA VAL A 69 -2.08 6.42 -10.47
C VAL A 69 -2.44 6.39 -8.99
N LEU A 70 -3.33 7.28 -8.55
CA LEU A 70 -3.80 7.31 -7.17
C LEU A 70 -4.53 6.01 -6.79
N GLU A 71 -5.42 5.51 -7.66
CA GLU A 71 -6.12 4.25 -7.46
C GLU A 71 -5.14 3.08 -7.37
N ALA A 72 -4.23 2.96 -8.34
CA ALA A 72 -3.22 1.91 -8.35
C ALA A 72 -2.39 1.90 -7.06
N LEU A 73 -2.02 3.09 -6.55
CA LEU A 73 -1.30 3.25 -5.30
C LEU A 73 -2.14 2.77 -4.11
N LEU A 74 -3.39 3.22 -4.00
CA LEU A 74 -4.28 2.84 -2.89
C LEU A 74 -4.59 1.34 -2.87
N VAL A 75 -4.89 0.75 -4.04
CA VAL A 75 -5.15 -0.69 -4.17
C VAL A 75 -3.92 -1.49 -3.75
N THR A 76 -2.72 -1.06 -4.15
CA THR A 76 -1.48 -1.75 -3.77
C THR A 76 -1.26 -1.71 -2.25
N LEU A 77 -1.41 -0.54 -1.63
CA LEU A 77 -1.25 -0.39 -0.18
C LEU A 77 -2.27 -1.21 0.61
N ILE A 78 -3.54 -1.17 0.22
CA ILE A 78 -4.59 -1.98 0.85
C ILE A 78 -4.26 -3.46 0.72
N THR A 79 -3.84 -3.91 -0.46
CA THR A 79 -3.48 -5.32 -0.69
C THR A 79 -2.32 -5.75 0.19
N SER A 80 -1.29 -4.90 0.33
CA SER A 80 -0.13 -5.14 1.21
C SER A 80 -0.57 -5.22 2.67
N HIS A 81 -1.29 -4.22 3.18
CA HIS A 81 -1.74 -4.23 4.58
C HIS A 81 -2.69 -5.39 4.90
N MET A 82 -3.56 -5.75 3.95
CA MET A 82 -4.42 -6.92 4.11
C MET A 82 -3.62 -8.22 4.19
N HIS A 83 -2.52 -8.33 3.45
CA HIS A 83 -1.60 -9.45 3.56
C HIS A 83 -0.99 -9.51 4.98
N ASP A 84 -0.43 -8.40 5.47
CA ASP A 84 0.21 -8.33 6.79
C ASP A 84 -0.77 -8.66 7.92
N VAL A 85 -2.00 -8.13 7.86
CA VAL A 85 -3.06 -8.43 8.83
C VAL A 85 -3.44 -9.91 8.80
N ARG A 86 -3.52 -10.52 7.61
CA ARG A 86 -3.84 -11.95 7.46
C ARG A 86 -2.74 -12.83 8.06
N GLU A 87 -1.48 -12.52 7.77
CA GLU A 87 -0.34 -13.25 8.34
C GLU A 87 -0.32 -13.15 9.87
N CYS A 88 -0.40 -11.93 10.40
CA CYS A 88 -0.43 -11.69 11.85
C CYS A 88 -1.61 -12.42 12.52
N THR A 89 -2.80 -12.38 11.91
CA THR A 89 -3.99 -13.06 12.44
C THR A 89 -3.82 -14.59 12.41
N SER A 90 -3.20 -15.13 11.37
CA SER A 90 -2.91 -16.56 11.25
C SER A 90 -1.96 -17.03 12.34
N GLU A 91 -0.87 -16.30 12.56
CA GLU A 91 0.10 -16.57 13.62
C GLU A 91 -0.52 -16.48 15.01
N ALA A 92 -1.29 -15.42 15.28
CA ALA A 92 -1.99 -15.27 16.56
C ALA A 92 -2.93 -16.46 16.83
N LYS A 93 -3.67 -16.93 15.82
CA LYS A 93 -4.54 -18.12 15.94
C LYS A 93 -3.73 -19.39 16.24
N ARG A 94 -2.58 -19.58 15.58
CA ARG A 94 -1.69 -20.72 15.83
C ARG A 94 -1.18 -20.74 17.27
N VAL A 95 -0.71 -19.59 17.77
CA VAL A 95 -0.22 -19.44 19.14
C VAL A 95 -1.34 -19.71 20.16
N LEU A 96 -2.51 -19.12 19.97
CA LEU A 96 -3.66 -19.33 20.87
C LEU A 96 -4.12 -20.80 20.89
N GLN A 97 -4.13 -21.47 19.75
CA GLN A 97 -4.44 -22.90 19.68
C GLN A 97 -3.40 -23.75 20.42
N HIS A 98 -2.12 -23.38 20.33
CA HIS A 98 -1.06 -24.06 21.07
C HIS A 98 -1.24 -23.88 22.59
N ILE A 99 -1.45 -22.65 23.06
CA ILE A 99 -1.70 -22.33 24.48
C ILE A 99 -2.92 -23.11 25.00
N ARG A 100 -4.03 -23.12 24.25
CA ARG A 100 -5.25 -23.84 24.63
C ARG A 100 -4.99 -25.34 24.81
N LYS A 101 -4.21 -25.95 23.92
CA LYS A 101 -3.85 -27.38 24.01
C LYS A 101 -3.01 -27.67 25.26
N THR A 102 -2.04 -26.81 25.57
CA THR A 102 -1.15 -26.96 26.74
C THR A 102 -1.90 -26.81 28.07
N ILE A 103 -2.88 -25.90 28.13
CA ILE A 103 -3.71 -25.73 29.35
C ILE A 103 -4.67 -26.92 29.51
N SER A 104 -5.28 -27.40 28.42
CA SER A 104 -6.24 -28.51 28.48
C SER A 104 -5.61 -29.89 28.75
N SER A 105 -4.27 -30.00 28.65
CA SER A 105 -3.53 -31.23 28.96
C SER A 105 -2.95 -31.27 30.38
N ARG A 106 -3.18 -30.22 31.17
CA ARG A 106 -2.86 -30.15 32.61
C ARG A 106 -4.15 -30.30 33.41
#